data_AF-A0A093X6J2-F1
#
_entry.id   AF-A0A093X6J2-F1
#
_cell.length_a   1.000
_cell.length_b   1.000
_cell.length_c   1.000
_cell.angle_alpha   90.00
_cell.angle_beta   90.00
_cell.angle_gamma   90.00
#
_symmetry.space_group_name_H-M   'P 1'
#
loop_
_entity.id
_entity.type
_entity.pdbx_description
1 polymer ?
#
loop_
_entity_poly.entity_id
_entity_poly.type
_entity_poly.pdbx_seq_one_letter_code
_entity_poly.pdbx_strand_id
1 'polypeptide(L)' 'MSGPVGDFGLIGLAVMGQNLILNAADNGFTVVAFNRTVSKVDHFLENEAKGKSIVGAHSIEE' A
#
# COMPACT_ATOMS: atom_id res chain seq x y z
N MET A 1 -8.61 -8.20 19.25
CA MET A 1 -9.08 -6.83 18.92
C MET A 1 -8.08 -6.27 17.94
N SER A 2 -8.36 -6.34 16.64
CA SER A 2 -7.42 -5.87 15.62
C SER A 2 -7.47 -4.34 15.60
N GLY A 3 -6.40 -3.72 16.09
CA GLY A 3 -6.20 -2.27 15.95
C GLY A 3 -6.10 -1.86 14.48
N PRO A 4 -6.02 -0.54 14.19
CA PRO A 4 -5.86 -0.04 12.83
C PRO A 4 -4.65 -0.69 12.14
N VAL A 5 -4.84 -1.18 10.91
CA VAL A 5 -3.82 -1.91 10.12
C VAL A 5 -2.82 -0.98 9.46
N GLY A 6 -3.17 0.29 9.23
CA GLY A 6 -2.28 1.31 8.69
C GLY A 6 -2.69 2.72 9.15
N ASP A 7 -1.77 3.67 8.98
CA ASP A 7 -1.93 5.08 9.35
C ASP A 7 -2.79 5.83 8.33
N PHE A 8 -2.65 5.50 7.03
CA PHE A 8 -3.49 6.02 5.97
C PHE A 8 -3.54 5.07 4.77
N GLY A 9 -4.55 5.26 3.91
CA GLY A 9 -4.73 4.50 2.68
C GLY A 9 -4.47 5.33 1.43
N LEU A 10 -3.96 4.71 0.38
CA LEU A 10 -3.82 5.29 -0.95
C LEU A 10 -4.47 4.40 -2.00
N ILE A 11 -5.39 4.97 -2.77
CA ILE A 11 -6.03 4.33 -3.91
C ILE A 11 -5.38 4.82 -5.20
N GLY A 12 -4.76 3.92 -5.95
CA GLY A 12 -4.16 4.19 -7.26
C GLY A 12 -2.65 3.96 -7.30
N LEU A 13 -2.24 2.80 -7.82
CA LEU A 13 -0.84 2.37 -7.90
C LEU A 13 -0.25 2.62 -9.29
N ALA A 14 -0.30 3.87 -9.75
CA ALA A 14 0.56 4.33 -10.84
C ALA A 14 1.94 4.74 -10.28
N VAL A 15 2.87 5.14 -11.15
CA VAL A 15 4.25 5.50 -10.77
C VAL A 15 4.29 6.58 -9.66
N MET A 16 3.46 7.62 -9.77
CA MET A 16 3.38 8.65 -8.72
C MET A 16 2.87 8.11 -7.38
N GLY A 17 1.80 7.31 -7.40
CA GLY A 17 1.20 6.76 -6.18
C GLY A 17 2.17 5.83 -5.45
N GLN A 18 2.87 4.97 -6.21
CA GLN A 18 3.90 4.09 -5.68
C GLN A 18 5.04 4.87 -5.01
N ASN A 19 5.58 5.91 -5.66
CA ASN A 19 6.66 6.70 -5.07
C ASN A 19 6.22 7.43 -3.79
N LEU A 20 4.97 7.91 -3.73
CA LEU A 20 4.45 8.58 -2.54
C LEU A 20 4.36 7.62 -1.34
N ILE A 21 3.83 6.41 -1.53
CA ILE A 21 3.69 5.44 -0.44
C ILE A 21 5.04 4.83 -0.02
N LEU A 22 5.99 4.68 -0.96
CA LEU A 22 7.36 4.28 -0.63
C LEU A 22 8.04 5.33 0.26
N ASN A 23 7.89 6.62 -0.08
CA ASN A 23 8.42 7.71 0.74
C ASN A 23 7.79 7.73 2.14
N ALA A 24 6.48 7.53 2.25
CA ALA A 24 5.81 7.46 3.55
C ALA A 24 6.29 6.26 4.38
N ALA A 25 6.45 5.08 3.76
CA ALA A 25 6.98 3.90 4.43
C ALA A 25 8.42 4.12 4.94
N ASP A 26 9.26 4.80 4.16
CA ASP A 26 10.63 5.16 4.58
C ASP A 26 10.65 6.17 5.75
N ASN A 27 9.58 6.95 5.92
CA ASN A 27 9.40 7.89 7.04
C ASN A 27 8.63 7.27 8.22
N GLY A 28 8.46 5.95 8.25
CA GLY A 28 7.91 5.22 9.39
C GLY A 28 6.39 5.14 9.44
N PHE A 29 5.69 5.47 8.36
CA PHE A 29 4.25 5.27 8.25
C PHE A 29 3.93 3.87 7.71
N THR A 30 2.84 3.29 8.20
CA THR A 30 2.24 2.09 7.64
C THR A 30 1.13 2.49 6.67
N VAL A 31 1.26 2.10 5.40
CA VAL A 31 0.34 2.56 4.35
C VAL A 31 -0.47 1.41 3.79
N VAL A 32 -1.78 1.60 3.64
CA VAL A 32 -2.66 0.64 2.95
C VAL A 32 -2.76 1.02 1.48
N ALA A 33 -2.35 0.12 0.59
CA ALA A 33 -2.31 0.32 -0.85
C ALA A 33 -3.46 -0.44 -1.52
N PHE A 34 -4.29 0.26 -2.27
CA PHE A 34 -5.33 -0.34 -3.10
C PHE A 34 -5.24 0.16 -4.53
N ASN A 35 -5.63 -0.67 -5.48
CA ASN A 35 -5.83 -0.28 -6.86
C ASN A 35 -6.95 -1.09 -7.49
N ARG A 36 -7.78 -0.44 -8.32
CA ARG A 36 -8.92 -1.09 -9.00
C ARG A 36 -8.52 -2.38 -9.73
N THR A 37 -7.34 -2.39 -10.34
CA THR A 37 -6.73 -3.62 -10.85
C THR A 37 -5.90 -4.24 -9.74
N VAL A 38 -6.47 -5.25 -9.08
CA VAL A 38 -5.92 -5.89 -7.88
C VAL A 38 -4.54 -6.52 -8.13
N SER A 39 -4.29 -7.09 -9.32
CA SER A 39 -2.97 -7.64 -9.66
C SER A 39 -1.82 -6.62 -9.62
N LYS A 40 -2.11 -5.31 -9.70
CA LYS A 40 -1.09 -4.28 -9.48
C LYS A 40 -0.70 -4.11 -8.02
N VAL A 41 -1.62 -4.42 -7.09
CA VAL A 41 -1.35 -4.44 -5.65
C VAL A 41 -0.38 -5.57 -5.35
N ASP A 42 -0.70 -6.79 -5.79
CA ASP A 42 0.16 -7.97 -5.57
C ASP A 42 1.56 -7.76 -6.17
N HIS A 43 1.63 -7.31 -7.43
CA HIS A 43 2.91 -7.01 -8.08
C HIS A 43 3.72 -5.98 -7.29
N PHE A 44 3.09 -4.92 -6.80
CA PHE A 44 3.78 -3.87 -6.07
C PHE A 44 4.31 -4.37 -4.72
N LEU A 45 3.54 -5.18 -3.99
CA LEU A 45 3.95 -5.79 -2.72
C LEU A 45 5.10 -6.79 -2.89
N GLU A 46 5.10 -7.57 -3.97
CA GLU A 46 6.14 -8.56 -4.26
C GLU A 46 7.45 -7.93 -4.75
N ASN A 47 7.39 -6.69 -5.26
CA ASN A 47 8.51 -5.98 -5.84
C ASN A 47 8.89 -4.73 -5.01
N GLU A 48 8.44 -3.54 -5.41
CA GLU A 48 8.95 -2.27 -4.89
C GLU A 48 8.65 -2.05 -3.40
N ALA A 49 7.50 -2.55 -2.91
CA ALA A 49 7.10 -2.46 -1.51
C ALA A 49 7.60 -3.61 -0.63
N LYS A 50 8.37 -4.55 -1.20
CA LYS A 50 8.82 -5.74 -0.47
C LYS A 50 9.68 -5.35 0.74
N GLY A 51 9.24 -5.80 1.93
CA GLY A 51 9.94 -5.54 3.19
C GLY A 51 9.73 -4.13 3.75
N LYS A 52 8.78 -3.35 3.20
CA LYS A 52 8.37 -2.05 3.75
C LYS A 52 7.06 -2.17 4.53
N SER A 53 6.74 -1.14 5.31
CA SER A 53 5.48 -1.01 6.05
C SER A 53 4.30 -0.66 5.13
N ILE A 54 4.03 -1.53 4.16
CA ILE A 54 2.94 -1.36 3.20
C ILE A 54 2.08 -2.62 3.21
N VAL A 55 0.77 -2.42 3.35
CA VAL A 55 -0.25 -3.47 3.34
C VAL A 55 -1.08 -3.32 2.07
N GLY A 56 -1.33 -4.39 1.34
CA GLY A 56 -2.24 -4.35 0.19
C GLY A 56 -3.66 -4.72 0.60
N ALA A 57 -4.63 -4.03 0.01
CA ALA A 57 -6.04 -4.42 0.06
C ALA A 57 -6.51 -4.90 -1.31
N HIS A 58 -7.49 -5.81 -1.32
CA HIS A 58 -8.06 -6.42 -2.54
C HIS A 58 -9.53 -6.03 -2.74
N SER A 59 -10.13 -5.32 -1.78
CA SER A 59 -11.48 -4.74 -1.86
C SER A 59 -11.51 -3.33 -1.25
N ILE A 60 -12.64 -2.63 -1.36
CA ILE A 60 -12.80 -1.27 -0.77
C ILE A 60 -13.10 -1.37 0.73
N GLU A 61 -13.74 -2.46 1.14
CA GLU A 61 -14.16 -2.73 2.51
C GLU A 61 -13.04 -3.25 3.41
N GLU A 62 -11.92 -3.69 2.81
CA GLU A 62 -10.69 -4.14 3.47
C GLU A 62 -9.74 -2.97 3.76
#